data_AF-A0A7C8MHE0-F1
#
_entry.id   AF-A0A7C8MHE0-F1
#
_cell.length_a   1.000
_cell.length_b   1.000
_cell.length_c   1.000
_cell.angle_alpha   90.00
_cell.angle_beta   90.00
_cell.angle_gamma   90.00
#
_symmetry.space_group_name_H-M   'P 1'
#
loop_
_entity.id
_entity.type
_entity.pdbx_description
1 polymer ?
#
loop_
_entity_poly.entity_id
_entity_poly.type
_entity_poly.pdbx_seq_one_letter_code
_entity_poly.pdbx_strand_id
1 'polypeptide(L)'
;MPLCLLNHDFWTMYLLLPADSTSSNQEASAIPAPPTPSFDRTIALGFMRSYALLVRHHVDFILARESHRFPADLDWVEWSEFIANFRTLEDEDVAKRFHYGQLRLSRLNWAVRLYRPSHATTWWFYDIPHWSTAMYVEWVVGPLLFGFASLSLVLSSMQVLLSIPDEGLGFRRVDASSLADMRRASWVFSVMMLLSSGFVWLLLIAIPCSALIWQLAWGFKNKRKPKLKP
;
A
#
# COMPACT_ATOMS: atom_id res chain seq x y z
N MET A 1 6.25 -24.05 0.65
CA MET A 1 6.07 -24.05 2.11
C MET A 1 7.45 -24.00 2.76
N PRO A 2 7.67 -23.26 3.87
CA PRO A 2 8.95 -23.28 4.57
C PRO A 2 9.24 -24.69 5.12
N LEU A 3 10.39 -25.27 4.77
CA LEU A 3 10.79 -26.61 5.20
C LEU A 3 10.95 -26.72 6.72
N CYS A 4 11.30 -25.62 7.38
CA CYS A 4 11.42 -25.56 8.83
C CYS A 4 10.11 -25.94 9.56
N LEU A 5 8.94 -25.65 8.98
CA LEU A 5 7.65 -25.96 9.60
C LEU A 5 7.28 -27.45 9.51
N LEU A 6 8.00 -28.25 8.71
CA LEU A 6 7.85 -29.70 8.66
C LEU A 6 8.69 -30.41 9.72
N ASN A 7 9.73 -29.74 10.25
CA ASN A 7 10.62 -30.32 11.24
C ASN A 7 10.12 -30.05 12.66
N HIS A 8 9.88 -31.10 13.44
CA HIS A 8 9.47 -31.00 14.84
C HIS A 8 10.47 -30.23 15.72
N ASP A 9 11.78 -30.35 15.48
CA ASP A 9 12.82 -29.65 16.25
C ASP A 9 12.71 -28.13 16.13
N PHE A 10 12.23 -27.64 14.98
CA PHE A 10 11.99 -26.23 14.78
C PHE A 10 10.82 -25.73 15.64
N TRP A 11 9.76 -26.54 15.75
CA TRP A 11 8.60 -26.21 16.58
C TRP A 11 8.98 -26.14 18.06
N THR A 12 9.82 -27.05 18.54
CA THR A 12 10.25 -27.07 19.94
C THR A 12 11.27 -25.99 20.27
N MET A 13 12.17 -25.66 19.33
CA MET A 13 13.25 -24.72 19.59
C MET A 13 12.83 -23.25 19.42
N TYR A 14 11.98 -22.94 18.44
CA TYR A 14 11.68 -21.56 18.04
C TYR A 14 10.22 -21.13 18.26
N LEU A 15 9.30 -22.08 18.37
CA LEU A 15 7.87 -21.83 18.53
C LEU A 15 7.35 -22.23 19.93
N LEU A 16 8.23 -22.61 20.86
CA LEU A 16 7.83 -22.75 22.25
C LEU A 16 7.49 -21.37 22.82
N LEU A 17 6.28 -21.27 23.37
CA LEU A 17 5.83 -20.12 24.13
C LEU A 17 6.83 -19.90 25.29
N PRO A 18 7.36 -18.69 25.51
CA PRO A 18 7.96 -18.37 26.81
C PRO A 18 6.86 -18.60 27.84
N ALA A 19 7.04 -19.59 28.71
CA ALA A 19 6.10 -19.87 29.79
C ALA A 19 5.70 -18.55 30.44
N ASP A 20 4.40 -18.33 30.55
CA ASP A 20 3.80 -17.10 31.06
C ASP A 20 4.64 -16.53 32.20
N SER A 21 5.10 -15.30 32.02
CA SER A 21 5.49 -14.42 33.12
C SER A 21 4.24 -14.13 33.93
N THR A 22 3.78 -15.12 34.70
CA THR A 22 2.89 -14.90 35.84
C THR A 22 3.76 -14.26 36.89
N SER A 23 3.66 -12.94 37.00
CA SER A 23 4.27 -12.17 38.07
C SER A 23 3.85 -12.74 39.43
N SER A 24 4.79 -13.31 40.18
CA SER A 24 5.05 -12.89 41.56
C SER A 24 6.34 -13.50 42.09
N ASN A 25 7.27 -12.60 42.43
CA ASN A 25 8.29 -12.71 43.48
C ASN A 25 9.45 -13.69 43.24
N GLN A 26 10.58 -13.19 42.70
CA GLN A 26 11.83 -13.16 43.47
C GLN A 26 12.89 -12.27 42.80
N GLU A 27 13.49 -11.40 43.59
CA GLU A 27 14.65 -10.60 43.24
C GLU A 27 15.91 -11.45 42.99
N ALA A 28 16.83 -10.81 42.27
CA ALA A 28 18.29 -11.02 42.26
C ALA A 28 18.90 -12.03 41.27
N SER A 29 19.45 -11.43 40.22
CA SER A 29 20.83 -11.62 39.74
C SER A 29 21.04 -12.37 38.41
N ALA A 30 21.93 -11.74 37.64
CA ALA A 30 22.76 -12.27 36.54
C ALA A 30 22.18 -12.32 35.10
N ILE A 31 22.69 -11.37 34.30
CA ILE A 31 22.95 -11.41 32.84
C ILE A 31 21.71 -11.19 31.93
N PRO A 32 21.66 -10.13 31.11
CA PRO A 32 20.67 -10.02 30.05
C PRO A 32 21.04 -11.01 28.94
N ALA A 33 20.35 -12.14 28.90
CA ALA A 33 20.37 -13.02 27.74
C ALA A 33 19.86 -12.25 26.50
N PRO A 34 20.44 -12.48 25.30
CA PRO A 34 20.02 -11.79 24.10
C PRO A 34 18.53 -12.03 23.82
N PRO A 35 17.78 -11.04 23.32
CA PRO A 35 16.37 -11.21 22.99
C PRO A 35 16.27 -12.24 21.86
N THR A 36 15.92 -13.47 22.20
CA THR A 36 15.56 -14.46 21.19
C THR A 36 14.26 -13.97 20.53
N PRO A 37 14.20 -13.89 19.19
CA PRO A 37 12.94 -13.59 18.52
C PRO A 37 12.00 -14.78 18.76
N SER A 38 11.14 -14.67 19.77
CA SER A 38 10.05 -15.61 19.98
C SER A 38 9.06 -15.41 18.83
N PHE A 39 9.06 -16.35 17.90
CA PHE A 39 8.06 -16.37 16.85
C PHE A 39 6.74 -16.81 17.45
N ASP A 40 5.67 -16.07 17.16
CA ASP A 40 4.35 -16.38 17.69
C ASP A 40 3.84 -17.70 17.06
N ARG A 41 3.73 -18.74 17.91
CA ARG A 41 3.26 -20.07 17.54
C ARG A 41 1.90 -20.04 16.85
N THR A 42 1.02 -19.13 17.27
CA THR A 42 -0.35 -19.01 16.75
C THR A 42 -0.36 -18.62 15.26
N ILE A 43 0.65 -17.88 14.80
CA ILE A 43 0.83 -17.50 13.40
C ILE A 43 1.25 -18.71 12.57
N ALA A 44 2.22 -19.49 13.06
CA ALA A 44 2.66 -20.72 12.42
C ALA A 44 1.51 -21.72 12.30
N LEU A 45 0.74 -21.92 13.37
CA LEU A 45 -0.45 -22.78 13.37
C LEU A 45 -1.49 -22.35 12.34
N GLY A 46 -1.81 -21.05 12.24
CA GLY A 46 -2.73 -20.54 11.22
C GLY A 46 -2.23 -20.72 9.79
N PHE A 47 -0.92 -20.61 9.59
CA PHE A 47 -0.30 -20.89 8.31
C PHE A 47 -0.42 -22.38 7.94
N MET A 48 -0.14 -23.28 8.88
CA MET A 48 -0.30 -24.73 8.67
C MET A 48 -1.75 -25.11 8.38
N ARG A 49 -2.70 -24.54 9.12
CA ARG A 49 -4.13 -24.74 8.89
C ARG A 49 -4.56 -24.26 7.49
N SER A 50 -4.00 -23.16 7.01
CA SER A 50 -4.24 -22.71 5.63
C SER A 50 -3.80 -23.77 4.61
N TYR A 51 -2.61 -24.36 4.77
CA TYR A 51 -2.13 -25.43 3.91
C TYR A 51 -2.95 -26.72 4.04
N ALA A 52 -3.44 -27.02 5.25
CA ALA A 52 -4.29 -28.16 5.52
C ALA A 52 -5.63 -28.12 4.78
N LEU A 53 -6.14 -26.91 4.55
CA LEU A 53 -7.35 -26.64 3.77
C LEU A 53 -7.06 -26.53 2.26
N LEU A 54 -5.88 -26.03 1.88
CA LEU A 54 -5.49 -25.84 0.48
C LEU A 54 -5.10 -27.15 -0.22
N VAL A 55 -4.39 -28.03 0.49
CA VAL A 55 -3.88 -29.31 -0.03
C VAL A 55 -4.66 -30.44 0.62
N ARG A 56 -5.91 -30.58 0.22
CA ARG A 56 -6.82 -31.57 0.81
C ARG A 56 -6.76 -32.91 0.09
N HIS A 57 -6.66 -32.87 -1.22
CA HIS A 57 -6.72 -34.04 -2.08
C HIS A 57 -5.34 -34.38 -2.67
N HIS A 58 -5.17 -35.63 -3.08
CA HIS A 58 -3.95 -36.09 -3.74
C HIS A 58 -3.64 -35.28 -5.01
N VAL A 59 -4.66 -34.84 -5.74
CA VAL A 59 -4.50 -33.96 -6.92
C VAL A 59 -3.87 -32.62 -6.53
N ASP A 60 -4.32 -32.01 -5.43
CA ASP A 60 -3.76 -30.75 -4.94
C ASP A 60 -2.30 -30.91 -4.53
N PHE A 61 -1.94 -32.08 -3.99
CA PHE A 61 -0.57 -32.42 -3.62
C PHE A 61 0.34 -32.56 -4.84
N ILE A 62 -0.11 -33.24 -5.89
CA ILE A 62 0.62 -33.31 -7.16
C ILE A 62 0.85 -31.90 -7.71
N LEU A 63 -0.18 -31.06 -7.75
CA LEU A 63 -0.07 -29.68 -8.25
C LEU A 63 0.89 -28.82 -7.39
N ALA A 64 0.87 -29.01 -6.07
CA ALA A 64 1.79 -28.35 -5.17
C ALA A 64 3.25 -28.83 -5.34
N ARG A 65 3.45 -30.09 -5.72
CA ARG A 65 4.76 -30.66 -6.07
C ARG A 65 5.27 -30.12 -7.41
N GLU A 66 4.40 -30.06 -8.42
CA GLU A 66 4.73 -29.47 -9.74
C GLU A 66 5.11 -27.99 -9.62
N SER A 67 4.46 -27.25 -8.72
CA SER A 67 4.80 -25.85 -8.43
C SER A 67 6.02 -25.67 -7.51
N HIS A 68 6.80 -26.74 -7.26
CA HIS A 68 8.02 -26.76 -6.45
C HIS A 68 7.83 -26.17 -5.04
N ARG A 69 6.61 -26.26 -4.49
CA ARG A 69 6.29 -25.74 -3.15
C ARG A 69 6.54 -26.74 -2.04
N PHE A 70 6.63 -28.03 -2.37
CA PHE A 70 6.97 -29.11 -1.45
C PHE A 70 8.34 -29.71 -1.80
N PRO A 71 9.08 -30.24 -0.80
CA PRO A 71 10.29 -30.98 -1.06
C PRO A 71 9.99 -32.24 -1.89
N ALA A 72 10.92 -32.61 -2.76
CA ALA A 72 10.73 -33.70 -3.72
C ALA A 72 10.57 -35.07 -3.05
N ASP A 73 11.07 -35.21 -1.83
CA ASP A 73 11.13 -36.46 -1.05
C ASP A 73 9.90 -36.68 -0.16
N LEU A 74 8.98 -35.72 -0.10
CA LEU A 74 7.77 -35.82 0.73
C LEU A 74 6.76 -36.74 0.05
N ASP A 75 6.34 -37.78 0.75
CA ASP A 75 5.28 -38.68 0.29
C ASP A 75 3.88 -38.16 0.67
N TRP A 76 2.87 -38.57 -0.10
CA TRP A 76 1.48 -38.21 0.16
C TRP A 76 1.00 -38.76 1.50
N VAL A 77 1.38 -39.99 1.86
CA VAL A 77 0.92 -40.63 3.10
C VAL A 77 1.41 -39.85 4.31
N GLU A 78 2.71 -39.58 4.36
CA GLU A 78 3.36 -38.79 5.41
C GLU A 78 2.77 -37.37 5.52
N TRP A 79 2.56 -36.70 4.38
CA TRP A 79 1.91 -35.40 4.37
C TRP A 79 0.48 -35.47 4.91
N SER A 80 -0.31 -36.47 4.49
CA SER A 80 -1.71 -36.59 4.86
C SER A 80 -1.91 -36.83 6.35
N GLU A 81 -1.04 -37.64 6.96
CA GLU A 81 -1.04 -37.92 8.39
C GLU A 81 -0.60 -36.69 9.20
N PHE A 82 0.49 -36.05 8.77
CA PHE A 82 0.98 -34.84 9.41
C PHE A 82 -0.03 -33.70 9.38
N ILE A 83 -0.62 -33.44 8.21
CA ILE A 83 -1.50 -32.28 8.02
C ILE A 83 -2.90 -32.48 8.63
N ALA A 84 -3.31 -33.73 8.87
CA ALA A 84 -4.61 -34.05 9.47
C ALA A 84 -4.78 -33.39 10.85
N ASN A 85 -3.72 -33.38 11.66
CA ASN A 85 -3.73 -32.79 13.00
C ASN A 85 -3.99 -31.27 13.01
N PHE A 86 -3.62 -30.57 11.93
CA PHE A 86 -3.83 -29.13 11.81
C PHE A 86 -5.24 -28.77 11.28
N ARG A 87 -6.02 -29.74 10.79
CA ARG A 87 -7.40 -29.50 10.33
C ARG A 87 -8.39 -29.37 11.48
N THR A 88 -8.14 -30.07 12.58
CA THR A 88 -9.00 -30.10 13.77
C THR A 88 -8.67 -28.98 14.76
N LEU A 89 -7.73 -28.11 14.42
CA LEU A 89 -7.30 -27.03 15.30
C LEU A 89 -8.43 -26.02 15.52
N GLU A 90 -8.66 -25.66 16.79
CA GLU A 90 -9.69 -24.69 17.13
C GLU A 90 -9.35 -23.30 16.60
N ASP A 91 -10.38 -22.50 16.44
CA ASP A 91 -10.30 -21.12 15.96
C ASP A 91 -9.55 -20.21 16.95
N GLU A 92 -9.57 -20.53 18.24
CA GLU A 92 -8.89 -19.79 19.31
C GLU A 92 -7.37 -20.04 19.35
N ASP A 93 -6.90 -21.19 18.87
CA ASP A 93 -5.46 -21.55 18.84
C ASP A 93 -4.69 -20.86 17.71
N VAL A 94 -5.42 -20.19 16.82
CA VAL A 94 -4.87 -19.55 15.63
C VAL A 94 -4.80 -18.04 15.82
N ALA A 95 -3.75 -17.42 15.30
CA ALA A 95 -3.59 -15.98 15.34
C ALA A 95 -4.85 -15.26 14.85
N LYS A 96 -5.26 -14.19 15.54
CA LYS A 96 -6.40 -13.33 15.16
C LYS A 96 -6.37 -12.90 13.69
N ARG A 97 -5.18 -12.80 13.09
CA ARG A 97 -4.99 -12.54 11.65
C ARG A 97 -5.70 -13.53 10.74
N PHE A 98 -5.75 -14.81 11.10
CA PHE A 98 -6.38 -15.85 10.29
C PHE A 98 -7.89 -15.62 10.15
N HIS A 99 -8.54 -15.16 11.23
CA HIS A 99 -9.96 -14.82 11.26
C HIS A 99 -10.35 -13.69 10.29
N TYR A 100 -9.46 -12.73 10.10
CA TYR A 100 -9.69 -11.63 9.15
C TYR A 100 -9.57 -12.07 7.69
N GLY A 101 -9.01 -13.26 7.42
CA GLY A 101 -8.83 -13.79 6.07
C GLY A 101 -7.90 -12.96 5.18
N GLN A 102 -8.07 -13.09 3.86
CA GLN A 102 -7.31 -12.33 2.88
C GLN A 102 -7.95 -10.96 2.64
N LEU A 103 -7.75 -10.00 3.55
CA LEU A 103 -8.09 -8.62 3.22
C LEU A 103 -7.20 -8.16 2.06
N ARG A 104 -7.85 -7.78 0.95
CA ARG A 104 -7.16 -7.12 -0.17
C ARG A 104 -6.39 -5.92 0.37
N LEU A 105 -5.12 -5.81 -0.04
CA LEU A 105 -4.23 -4.72 0.38
C LEU A 105 -4.85 -3.33 0.14
N SER A 106 -5.67 -3.18 -0.91
CA SER A 106 -6.42 -1.95 -1.17
C SER A 106 -7.41 -1.57 -0.05
N ARG A 107 -8.16 -2.54 0.48
CA ARG A 107 -9.12 -2.31 1.58
C ARG A 107 -8.38 -2.02 2.88
N LEU A 108 -7.26 -2.71 3.11
CA LEU A 108 -6.41 -2.46 4.27
C LEU A 108 -5.78 -1.06 4.20
N ASN A 109 -5.39 -0.62 3.00
CA ASN A 109 -4.88 0.71 2.76
C ASN A 109 -5.92 1.80 3.12
N TRP A 110 -7.16 1.59 2.69
CA TRP A 110 -8.29 2.42 3.07
C TRP A 110 -8.60 2.38 4.56
N ALA A 111 -8.52 1.20 5.19
CA ALA A 111 -8.73 1.06 6.63
C ALA A 111 -7.66 1.80 7.44
N VAL A 112 -6.39 1.75 7.03
CA VAL A 112 -5.32 2.54 7.65
C VAL A 112 -5.58 4.04 7.49
N ARG A 113 -6.02 4.47 6.30
CA ARG A 113 -6.35 5.88 6.03
C ARG A 113 -7.48 6.42 6.90
N LEU A 114 -8.50 5.59 7.17
CA LEU A 114 -9.70 6.02 7.90
C LEU A 114 -9.56 5.85 9.43
N TYR A 115 -9.01 4.72 9.89
CA TYR A 115 -9.02 4.36 11.31
C TYR A 115 -7.70 4.66 12.03
N ARG A 116 -6.62 4.97 11.30
CA ARG A 116 -5.31 5.36 11.84
C ARG A 116 -4.83 4.46 13.00
N PRO A 117 -4.50 3.19 12.72
CA PRO A 117 -4.00 2.28 13.76
C PRO A 117 -2.62 2.73 14.28
N SER A 118 -2.44 2.67 15.61
CA SER A 118 -1.21 3.10 16.33
C SER A 118 0.06 2.36 15.86
N HIS A 119 -0.09 1.14 15.33
CA HIS A 119 1.02 0.31 14.87
C HIS A 119 1.43 0.53 13.39
N ALA A 120 0.73 1.37 12.63
CA ALA A 120 1.11 1.64 11.24
C ALA A 120 2.33 2.57 11.19
N THR A 121 3.40 2.12 10.50
CA THR A 121 4.63 2.89 10.32
C THR A 121 4.47 4.09 9.39
N THR A 122 3.44 4.10 8.54
CA THR A 122 3.20 5.14 7.54
C THR A 122 1.74 5.60 7.54
N TRP A 123 1.52 6.91 7.39
CA TRP A 123 0.20 7.55 7.41
C TRP A 123 -0.74 7.17 6.25
N TRP A 124 -0.18 6.69 5.15
CA TRP A 124 -0.90 6.53 3.89
C TRP A 124 -0.98 5.10 3.40
N PHE A 125 -0.10 4.22 3.89
CA PHE A 125 0.02 2.83 3.45
C PHE A 125 0.31 1.87 4.61
N TYR A 126 -0.40 0.74 4.64
CA TYR A 126 -0.17 -0.34 5.61
C TYR A 126 1.19 -1.01 5.39
N ASP A 127 1.55 -1.22 4.14
CA ASP A 127 2.86 -1.71 3.70
C ASP A 127 3.26 -0.92 2.46
N ILE A 128 4.54 -0.57 2.32
CA ILE A 128 5.04 0.29 1.23
C ILE A 128 4.89 -0.51 -0.06
N PRO A 129 3.90 -0.19 -0.92
CA PRO A 129 3.40 -1.21 -1.84
C PRO A 129 4.32 -1.39 -3.06
N HIS A 130 5.30 -0.51 -3.29
CA HIS A 130 6.14 -0.57 -4.48
C HIS A 130 7.54 -0.03 -4.19
N TRP A 131 8.56 -0.81 -4.54
CA TRP A 131 9.96 -0.38 -4.55
C TRP A 131 10.26 0.60 -5.71
N SER A 132 9.36 0.71 -6.69
CA SER A 132 9.53 1.53 -7.88
C SER A 132 8.41 2.56 -8.02
N THR A 133 8.81 3.83 -8.00
CA THR A 133 7.97 5.00 -8.25
C THR A 133 7.52 5.12 -9.72
N ALA A 134 8.20 4.41 -10.63
CA ALA A 134 8.00 4.52 -12.06
C ALA A 134 6.58 4.16 -12.51
N MET A 135 6.00 3.06 -11.97
CA MET A 135 4.64 2.64 -12.32
C MET A 135 3.56 3.64 -11.91
N TYR A 136 3.76 4.36 -10.80
CA TYR A 136 2.81 5.39 -10.38
C TYR A 136 2.88 6.63 -11.26
N VAL A 137 4.10 7.03 -11.65
CA VAL A 137 4.32 8.21 -12.51
C VAL A 137 3.75 7.98 -13.90
N GLU A 138 3.93 6.78 -14.48
CA GLU A 138 3.42 6.45 -15.82
C GLU A 138 1.90 6.59 -15.93
N TRP A 139 1.18 6.13 -14.90
CA TRP A 139 -0.28 6.19 -14.87
C TRP A 139 -0.83 7.61 -14.67
N VAL A 140 -0.06 8.48 -14.01
CA VAL A 140 -0.46 9.88 -13.73
C VAL A 140 -0.07 10.82 -14.87
N VAL A 141 1.06 10.58 -15.55
CA VAL A 141 1.58 11.50 -16.59
C VAL A 141 0.68 11.57 -17.83
N GLY A 142 0.06 10.46 -18.25
CA GLY A 142 -0.81 10.44 -19.44
C GLY A 142 -1.99 11.41 -19.36
N PRO A 143 -2.88 11.29 -18.36
CA PRO A 143 -3.98 12.21 -18.15
C PRO A 143 -3.53 13.66 -17.92
N LEU A 144 -2.36 13.85 -17.30
CA LEU A 144 -1.79 15.15 -16.97
C LEU A 144 -1.38 15.91 -18.25
N LEU A 145 -0.69 15.22 -19.17
CA LEU A 145 -0.27 15.83 -20.43
C LEU A 145 -1.46 16.20 -21.33
N PHE A 146 -2.47 15.32 -21.36
CA PHE A 146 -3.69 15.55 -22.14
C PHE A 146 -4.46 16.77 -21.63
N GLY A 147 -4.64 16.87 -20.31
CA GLY A 147 -5.34 18.00 -19.73
C GLY A 147 -4.57 19.33 -19.90
N PHE A 148 -3.24 19.31 -19.76
CA PHE A 148 -2.39 20.48 -20.09
C PHE A 148 -2.59 20.95 -21.54
N ALA A 149 -2.49 20.03 -22.50
CA ALA A 149 -2.66 20.36 -23.92
C ALA A 149 -4.06 20.92 -24.22
N SER A 150 -5.11 20.30 -23.65
CA SER A 150 -6.49 20.76 -23.83
C SER A 150 -6.71 22.17 -23.29
N LEU A 151 -6.14 22.49 -22.12
CA LEU A 151 -6.31 23.79 -21.49
C LEU A 151 -5.51 24.87 -22.22
N SER A 152 -4.27 24.59 -22.62
CA SER A 152 -3.45 25.49 -23.43
C SER A 152 -4.12 25.84 -24.76
N LEU A 153 -4.83 24.87 -25.36
CA LEU A 153 -5.59 25.07 -26.58
C LEU A 153 -6.79 26.00 -26.36
N VAL A 154 -7.61 25.74 -25.33
CA VAL A 154 -8.76 26.59 -24.98
C VAL A 154 -8.32 28.02 -24.68
N LEU A 155 -7.24 28.15 -23.91
CA LEU A 155 -6.63 29.44 -23.59
C LEU A 155 -6.18 30.23 -24.80
N SER A 156 -5.45 29.56 -25.70
CA SER A 156 -4.96 30.19 -26.93
C SER A 156 -6.13 30.64 -27.80
N SER A 157 -7.18 29.82 -27.92
CA SER A 157 -8.37 30.18 -28.70
C SER A 157 -9.09 31.42 -28.13
N MET A 158 -9.12 31.56 -26.81
CA MET A 158 -9.74 32.70 -26.15
C MET A 158 -8.91 33.97 -26.28
N GLN A 159 -7.58 33.87 -26.19
CA GLN A 159 -6.66 34.99 -26.44
C GLN A 159 -6.81 35.51 -27.87
N VAL A 160 -6.98 34.61 -28.85
CA VAL A 160 -7.23 34.98 -30.25
C VAL A 160 -8.55 35.74 -30.39
N LEU A 161 -9.63 35.27 -29.77
CA LEU A 161 -10.94 35.95 -29.83
C LEU A 161 -10.91 37.35 -29.21
N LEU A 162 -10.18 37.54 -28.10
CA LEU A 162 -10.04 38.84 -27.44
C LEU A 162 -9.15 39.83 -28.19
N SER A 163 -8.30 39.34 -29.11
CA SER A 163 -7.38 40.18 -29.88
C SER A 163 -8.01 40.85 -31.10
N ILE A 164 -9.25 40.48 -31.47
CA ILE A 164 -9.96 41.04 -32.61
C ILE A 164 -10.48 42.45 -32.25
N PRO A 165 -10.11 43.50 -33.00
CA PRO A 165 -10.61 44.87 -32.79
C PRO A 165 -12.13 44.97 -32.99
N ASP A 166 -12.76 45.87 -32.22
CA ASP A 166 -14.22 46.06 -32.14
C ASP A 166 -14.87 46.47 -33.49
N GLU A 167 -14.09 46.82 -34.51
CA GLU A 167 -14.53 47.18 -35.86
C GLU A 167 -15.08 45.99 -36.68
N GLY A 168 -14.70 44.76 -36.33
CA GLY A 168 -14.89 43.57 -37.18
C GLY A 168 -16.09 42.67 -36.84
N LEU A 169 -16.75 42.88 -35.70
CA LEU A 169 -17.83 42.01 -35.23
C LEU A 169 -19.19 42.72 -35.42
N GLY A 170 -20.08 42.09 -36.19
CA GLY A 170 -21.41 42.59 -36.60
C GLY A 170 -22.43 42.86 -35.48
N PHE A 171 -22.01 43.11 -34.24
CA PHE A 171 -22.86 43.48 -33.10
C PHE A 171 -23.06 45.00 -33.01
N ARG A 172 -23.54 45.63 -34.08
CA ARG A 172 -23.71 47.10 -34.19
C ARG A 172 -24.96 47.65 -33.46
N ARG A 173 -25.40 47.05 -32.34
CA ARG A 173 -26.63 47.50 -31.64
C ARG A 173 -26.67 47.22 -30.13
N VAL A 174 -25.53 47.25 -29.44
CA VAL A 174 -25.51 47.24 -27.96
C VAL A 174 -24.70 48.45 -27.51
N ASP A 175 -25.26 49.24 -26.59
CA ASP A 175 -24.66 50.49 -26.11
C ASP A 175 -23.22 50.28 -25.63
N ALA A 176 -22.30 51.13 -26.09
CA ALA A 176 -20.87 51.03 -25.88
C ALA A 176 -20.45 50.96 -24.39
N SER A 177 -21.23 51.58 -23.49
CA SER A 177 -21.01 51.51 -22.04
C SER A 177 -21.36 50.13 -21.46
N SER A 178 -22.49 49.55 -21.85
CA SER A 178 -22.93 48.22 -21.38
C SER A 178 -22.05 47.08 -21.92
N LEU A 179 -21.52 47.24 -23.14
CA LEU A 179 -20.54 46.30 -23.73
C LEU A 179 -19.20 46.33 -22.99
N ALA A 180 -18.74 47.50 -22.58
CA ALA A 180 -17.48 47.64 -21.85
C ALA A 180 -17.53 46.96 -20.48
N ASP A 181 -18.66 47.10 -19.77
CA ASP A 181 -18.87 46.44 -18.48
C ASP A 181 -19.04 44.92 -18.64
N MET A 182 -19.74 44.46 -19.68
CA MET A 182 -19.89 43.04 -19.98
C MET A 182 -18.56 42.40 -20.40
N ARG A 183 -17.71 43.13 -21.14
CA ARG A 183 -16.35 42.72 -21.53
C ARG A 183 -15.43 42.61 -20.33
N ARG A 184 -15.55 43.53 -19.37
CA ARG A 184 -14.76 43.50 -18.12
C ARG A 184 -15.18 42.32 -17.25
N ALA A 185 -16.48 42.07 -17.13
CA ALA A 185 -17.02 40.94 -16.37
C ALA A 185 -16.60 39.58 -16.98
N SER A 186 -16.65 39.44 -18.31
CA SER A 186 -16.24 38.20 -18.99
C SER A 186 -14.73 37.96 -18.91
N TRP A 187 -13.91 39.02 -18.95
CA TRP A 187 -12.46 38.92 -18.75
C TRP A 187 -12.10 38.47 -17.34
N VAL A 188 -12.72 39.05 -16.30
CA VAL A 188 -12.50 38.64 -14.91
C VAL A 188 -12.94 37.20 -14.66
N PHE A 189 -14.10 36.79 -15.20
CA PHE A 189 -14.58 35.41 -15.10
C PHE A 189 -13.62 34.41 -15.77
N SER A 190 -13.10 34.77 -16.94
CA SER A 190 -12.09 33.97 -17.64
C SER A 190 -10.81 33.81 -16.82
N VAL A 191 -10.33 34.89 -16.22
CA VAL A 191 -9.11 34.87 -15.38
C VAL A 191 -9.35 34.01 -14.14
N MET A 192 -10.53 34.12 -13.50
CA MET A 192 -10.87 33.31 -12.33
C MET A 192 -10.94 31.82 -12.64
N MET A 193 -11.56 31.44 -13.78
CA MET A 193 -11.61 30.04 -14.23
C MET A 193 -10.22 29.51 -14.61
N LEU A 194 -9.33 30.38 -15.08
CA LEU A 194 -7.96 30.02 -15.36
C LEU A 194 -7.16 29.72 -14.10
N LEU A 195 -7.30 30.58 -13.10
CA LEU A 195 -6.62 30.44 -11.83
C LEU A 195 -7.09 29.21 -11.07
N SER A 196 -8.40 28.92 -11.09
CA SER A 196 -8.95 27.71 -10.46
C SER A 196 -8.47 26.45 -11.16
N SER A 197 -8.46 26.43 -12.49
CA SER A 197 -7.91 25.31 -13.27
C SER A 197 -6.42 25.13 -12.97
N GLY A 198 -5.64 26.21 -13.04
CA GLY A 198 -4.21 26.18 -12.71
C GLY A 198 -3.92 25.71 -11.28
N PHE A 199 -4.76 26.07 -10.31
CA PHE A 199 -4.66 25.61 -8.93
C PHE A 199 -4.94 24.11 -8.80
N VAL A 200 -5.96 23.59 -9.50
CA VAL A 200 -6.24 22.15 -9.56
C VAL A 200 -5.06 21.38 -10.17
N TRP A 201 -4.43 21.91 -11.22
CA TRP A 201 -3.22 21.37 -11.81
C TRP A 201 -2.01 21.41 -10.88
N LEU A 202 -1.81 22.54 -10.18
CA LEU A 202 -0.77 22.68 -9.18
C LEU A 202 -0.92 21.63 -8.09
N LEU A 203 -2.14 21.41 -7.60
CA LEU A 203 -2.43 20.45 -6.55
C LEU A 203 -2.20 19.01 -7.05
N LEU A 204 -2.60 18.71 -8.28
CA LEU A 204 -2.39 17.43 -8.94
C LEU A 204 -0.89 17.10 -9.16
N ILE A 205 -0.05 18.11 -9.38
CA ILE A 205 1.42 17.97 -9.50
C ILE A 205 2.12 17.99 -8.14
N ALA A 206 1.64 18.79 -7.19
CA ALA A 206 2.23 18.91 -5.87
C ALA A 206 2.09 17.62 -5.06
N ILE A 207 0.98 16.90 -5.20
CA ILE A 207 0.77 15.60 -4.55
C ILE A 207 1.86 14.58 -4.91
N PRO A 208 2.14 14.25 -6.19
CA PRO A 208 3.21 13.32 -6.55
C PRO A 208 4.60 13.87 -6.21
N CYS A 209 4.87 15.17 -6.38
CA CYS A 209 6.15 15.76 -5.98
C CYS A 209 6.41 15.62 -4.47
N SER A 210 5.39 15.87 -3.64
CA SER A 210 5.49 15.69 -2.19
C SER A 210 5.76 14.23 -1.80
N ALA A 211 5.15 13.27 -2.51
CA ALA A 211 5.40 11.85 -2.31
C ALA A 211 6.84 11.45 -2.66
N LEU A 212 7.38 11.98 -3.77
CA LEU A 212 8.76 11.74 -4.18
C LEU A 212 9.78 12.35 -3.21
N ILE A 213 9.55 13.58 -2.75
CA ILE A 213 10.40 14.25 -1.75
C ILE A 213 10.41 13.44 -0.45
N TRP A 214 9.25 12.96 0.00
CA TRP A 214 9.13 12.10 1.17
C TRP A 214 9.94 10.81 1.03
N GLN A 215 9.85 10.15 -0.13
CA GLN A 215 10.59 8.92 -0.41
C GLN A 215 12.12 9.15 -0.46
N LEU A 216 12.56 10.26 -1.06
CA LEU A 216 13.97 10.65 -1.08
C LEU A 216 14.47 10.90 0.34
N ALA A 217 13.72 11.66 1.14
CA ALA A 217 14.05 11.96 2.53
C ALA A 217 14.15 10.68 3.38
N TRP A 218 13.22 9.74 3.19
CA TRP A 218 13.25 8.43 3.85
C TRP A 218 14.48 7.61 3.43
N GLY A 219 14.80 7.57 2.13
CA GLY A 219 15.98 6.89 1.60
C GLY A 219 17.29 7.42 2.19
N PHE A 220 17.44 8.75 2.30
CA PHE A 220 18.61 9.36 2.94
C PHE A 220 18.66 9.07 4.45
N LYS A 221 17.53 9.13 5.14
CA LYS A 221 17.44 8.85 6.59
C LYS A 221 17.79 7.40 6.92
N ASN A 222 17.40 6.44 6.08
CA ASN A 222 17.72 5.03 6.28
C ASN A 222 19.15 4.65 5.87
N LYS A 223 19.76 5.34 4.89
CA LYS A 223 21.19 5.19 4.58
C LYS A 223 22.12 5.71 5.70
N ARG A 224 21.64 6.65 6.52
CA ARG A 224 22.38 7.22 7.66
C ARG A 224 22.33 6.40 8.94
N LYS A 225 21.62 5.26 8.99
CA LYS A 225 21.79 4.34 10.12
C LYS A 225 23.11 3.59 9.89
N PRO A 226 24.20 3.89 10.63
CA PRO A 226 25.40 3.08 10.53
C PRO A 226 24.99 1.65 10.86
N LYS A 227 25.29 0.71 9.96
CA LYS A 227 25.24 -0.71 10.29
C LYS A 227 26.18 -0.87 11.49
N LEU A 228 25.64 -1.03 12.71
CA LEU A 228 26.44 -1.56 13.80
C LEU A 228 26.97 -2.90 13.28
N LYS A 229 28.29 -2.96 13.07
CA LYS A 229 28.94 -4.22 12.72
C LYS A 229 28.76 -5.18 13.90
N PRO A 230 28.53 -6.47 13.62
CA PRO A 230 28.50 -7.51 14.65
C PRO A 230 29.84 -7.60 15.38
#